data_AF-A0A353LP25-F1
#
_entry.id   AF-A0A353LP25-F1
#
_cell.length_a   1.000
_cell.length_b   1.000
_cell.length_c   1.000
_cell.angle_alpha   90.00
_cell.angle_beta   90.00
_cell.angle_gamma   90.00
#
_symmetry.space_group_name_H-M   'P 1'
#
loop_
_entity.id
_entity.type
_entity.pdbx_description
1 polymer ?
#
loop_
_entity_poly.entity_id
_entity_poly.type
_entity_poly.pdbx_seq_one_letter_code
_entity_poly.pdbx_strand_id
1 'polypeptide(L)'
;MSKQDTESPVEPFKRALTSAVRSIAEEPELQVSFGTEPTGVRGDQVRLPLPPRDLPADEVARIRGAADACSLRLRHHDDNLHRRHAPMGPTAREVYEAA
;
A
#
# COMPACT_ATOMS: atom_id res chain seq x y z
N MET A 1 21.45 20.82 -27.01
CA MET A 1 20.61 19.63 -26.77
C MET A 1 20.70 19.32 -25.29
N SER A 2 19.61 19.55 -24.54
CA SER A 2 19.59 19.32 -23.10
C SER A 2 19.80 17.83 -22.83
N LYS A 3 20.77 17.47 -21.98
CA LYS A 3 20.92 16.10 -21.47
C LYS A 3 19.61 15.74 -20.78
N GLN A 4 18.86 14.79 -21.33
CA GLN A 4 17.78 14.16 -20.57
C GLN A 4 18.47 13.37 -19.46
N ASP A 5 18.43 13.90 -18.25
CA ASP A 5 18.84 13.16 -17.06
C ASP A 5 17.99 11.89 -17.01
N THR A 6 18.65 10.74 -17.16
CA THR A 6 17.98 9.45 -17.12
C THR A 6 17.39 9.27 -15.73
N GLU A 7 16.06 9.31 -15.64
CA GLU A 7 15.34 9.17 -14.38
C GLU A 7 15.64 7.80 -13.76
N SER A 8 15.80 7.77 -12.43
CA SER A 8 15.98 6.53 -11.68
C SER A 8 14.85 5.55 -11.99
N PRO A 9 15.14 4.24 -12.22
CA PRO A 9 14.10 3.24 -12.52
C PRO A 9 13.06 3.09 -11.40
N VAL A 10 13.41 3.54 -10.19
CA VAL A 10 12.50 3.62 -9.04
C VAL A 10 11.30 4.54 -9.28
N GLU A 11 11.46 5.67 -9.99
CA GLU A 11 10.37 6.64 -10.15
C GLU A 11 9.25 6.14 -11.07
N PRO A 12 9.55 5.52 -12.24
CA PRO A 12 8.55 4.78 -13.00
C PRO A 12 7.85 3.69 -12.18
N PHE A 13 8.58 2.95 -11.35
CA PHE A 13 8.00 1.91 -10.48
C PHE A 13 7.01 2.50 -9.47
N LYS A 14 7.40 3.55 -8.75
CA LYS A 14 6.52 4.27 -7.82
C LYS A 14 5.26 4.80 -8.51
N ARG A 15 5.41 5.44 -9.68
CA ARG A 15 4.26 5.96 -10.45
C ARG A 15 3.31 4.84 -10.87
N ALA A 16 3.83 3.76 -11.42
CA ALA A 16 3.02 2.61 -11.85
C ALA A 16 2.25 2.01 -10.66
N LEU A 17 2.92 1.86 -9.51
CA LEU A 17 2.31 1.31 -8.32
C LEU A 17 1.24 2.24 -7.75
N THR A 18 1.47 3.55 -7.72
CA THR A 18 0.46 4.55 -7.32
C THR A 18 -0.79 4.47 -8.19
N SER A 19 -0.63 4.39 -9.52
CA SER A 19 -1.76 4.24 -10.44
C SER A 19 -2.52 2.94 -10.20
N ALA A 20 -1.81 1.82 -10.05
CA ALA A 20 -2.44 0.53 -9.76
C ALA A 20 -3.22 0.55 -8.45
N VAL A 21 -2.63 1.13 -7.39
CA VAL A 21 -3.26 1.22 -6.07
C VAL A 21 -4.58 1.99 -6.13
N ARG A 22 -4.58 3.15 -6.79
CA ARG A 22 -5.77 3.98 -7.02
C ARG A 22 -6.84 3.25 -7.82
N SER A 23 -6.44 2.58 -8.90
CA SER A 23 -7.38 1.85 -9.76
C SER A 23 -8.02 0.67 -9.04
N ILE A 24 -7.24 -0.13 -8.29
CA ILE A 24 -7.77 -1.28 -7.55
C ILE A 24 -8.66 -0.80 -6.41
N ALA A 25 -8.25 0.24 -5.67
CA ALA A 25 -9.01 0.80 -4.57
C ALA A 25 -10.29 1.54 -5.01
N GLU A 26 -10.44 1.87 -6.31
CA GLU A 26 -11.49 2.74 -6.84
C GLU A 26 -11.47 4.18 -6.30
N GLU A 27 -10.30 4.64 -5.85
CA GLU A 27 -10.10 5.95 -5.25
C GLU A 27 -9.06 6.76 -6.06
N PRO A 28 -9.48 7.62 -7.01
CA PRO A 28 -8.56 8.32 -7.92
C PRO A 28 -7.66 9.35 -7.22
N GLU A 29 -8.17 9.96 -6.15
CA GLU A 29 -7.45 10.98 -5.36
C GLU A 29 -6.63 10.39 -4.21
N LEU A 30 -6.62 9.06 -4.05
CA LEU A 30 -5.90 8.38 -2.97
C LEU A 30 -4.42 8.77 -2.96
N GLN A 31 -3.92 9.16 -1.79
CA GLN A 31 -2.54 9.60 -1.63
C GLN A 31 -1.66 8.38 -1.37
N VAL A 32 -0.72 8.10 -2.28
CA VAL A 32 0.25 7.01 -2.12
C VAL A 32 1.61 7.60 -1.81
N SER A 33 2.18 7.20 -0.66
CA SER A 33 3.48 7.66 -0.17
C SER A 33 4.44 6.49 0.02
N PHE A 34 5.74 6.77 -0.08
CA PHE A 34 6.80 5.77 0.05
C PHE A 34 7.75 6.19 1.18
N GLY A 35 8.03 5.30 2.13
CA GLY A 35 8.83 5.62 3.31
C GLY A 35 9.43 4.41 4.01
N THR A 36 10.10 4.66 5.13
CA THR A 36 10.74 3.62 5.98
C THR A 36 9.82 3.07 7.07
N GLU A 37 8.63 3.63 7.18
CA GLU A 37 7.62 3.23 8.16
C GLU A 37 6.87 1.97 7.68
N PRO A 38 6.19 1.25 8.60
CA PRO A 38 5.37 0.11 8.24
C PRO A 38 4.32 0.46 7.18
N THR A 39 4.04 -0.52 6.31
CA THR A 39 2.94 -0.41 5.34
C THR A 39 1.62 -0.20 6.09
N GLY A 40 0.77 0.69 5.57
CA GLY A 40 -0.53 0.90 6.18
C GLY A 40 -1.44 1.81 5.38
N VAL A 41 -2.71 1.76 5.78
CA VAL A 41 -3.79 2.59 5.26
C VAL A 41 -4.28 3.48 6.39
N ARG A 42 -4.41 4.78 6.15
CA ARG A 42 -4.98 5.73 7.09
C ARG A 42 -5.84 6.74 6.35
N GLY A 43 -7.17 6.62 6.47
CA GLY A 43 -8.11 7.45 5.72
C GLY A 43 -7.88 7.28 4.21
N ASP A 44 -7.64 8.38 3.51
CA ASP A 44 -7.36 8.48 2.08
C ASP A 44 -5.86 8.38 1.73
N GLN A 45 -5.03 7.89 2.66
CA GLN A 45 -3.59 7.73 2.46
C GLN A 45 -3.15 6.28 2.59
N VAL A 46 -2.39 5.81 1.60
CA VAL A 46 -1.63 4.57 1.62
C VAL A 46 -0.15 4.88 1.75
N ARG A 47 0.52 4.13 2.63
CA ARG A 47 1.97 4.19 2.81
C ARG A 47 2.58 2.85 2.46
N LEU A 48 3.57 2.88 1.57
CA LEU A 48 4.31 1.71 1.09
C LEU A 48 5.79 1.81 1.45
N PRO A 49 6.52 0.69 1.48
CA PRO A 49 7.95 0.69 1.72
C PRO A 49 8.69 1.40 0.58
N LEU A 50 9.78 2.08 0.91
CA LEU A 50 10.65 2.70 -0.09
C LEU A 50 11.37 1.62 -0.92
N PRO A 51 11.15 1.55 -2.25
CA PRO A 51 11.86 0.61 -3.09
C PRO A 51 13.37 0.90 -3.16
N PRO A 52 14.22 -0.13 -3.14
CA PRO A 52 15.66 0.03 -3.32
C PRO A 52 16.00 0.43 -4.76
N ARG A 53 17.14 1.07 -4.94
CA ARG A 53 17.52 1.71 -6.22
C ARG A 53 17.71 0.71 -7.38
N ASP A 54 18.14 -0.50 -7.05
CA ASP A 54 18.43 -1.60 -7.96
C ASP A 54 17.20 -2.48 -8.26
N LEU A 55 16.08 -2.28 -7.56
CA LEU A 55 14.80 -2.97 -7.77
C LEU A 55 14.96 -4.50 -7.91
N PRO A 56 15.53 -5.20 -6.91
CA PRO A 56 15.63 -6.64 -6.95
C PRO A 56 14.22 -7.25 -6.96
N ALA A 57 14.03 -8.30 -7.75
CA ALA A 57 12.72 -8.82 -8.10
C ALA A 57 11.88 -9.24 -6.87
N ASP A 58 12.54 -9.73 -5.83
CA ASP A 58 11.90 -10.16 -4.59
C ASP A 58 11.37 -8.97 -3.78
N GLU A 59 12.12 -7.87 -3.71
CA GLU A 59 11.68 -6.64 -3.03
C GLU A 59 10.55 -5.95 -3.81
N VAL A 60 10.67 -5.92 -5.14
CA VAL A 60 9.59 -5.43 -6.02
C VAL A 60 8.30 -6.22 -5.79
N ALA A 61 8.39 -7.55 -5.71
CA ALA A 61 7.24 -8.41 -5.45
C ALA A 61 6.63 -8.16 -4.05
N ARG A 62 7.46 -7.99 -3.02
CA ARG A 62 7.00 -7.66 -1.66
C ARG A 62 6.26 -6.33 -1.60
N ILE A 63 6.83 -5.28 -2.19
CA ILE A 63 6.24 -3.95 -2.23
C ILE A 63 4.91 -3.97 -2.99
N ARG A 64 4.85 -4.71 -4.11
CA ARG A 64 3.59 -4.89 -4.85
C ARG A 64 2.55 -5.64 -4.03
N GLY A 65 2.92 -6.73 -3.37
CA GLY A 65 1.99 -7.48 -2.51
C GLY A 65 1.42 -6.61 -1.38
N ALA A 66 2.25 -5.78 -0.76
CA ALA A 66 1.83 -4.79 0.23
C ALA A 66 0.83 -3.77 -0.36
N ALA A 67 1.10 -3.26 -1.57
CA ALA A 67 0.24 -2.34 -2.27
C ALA A 67 -1.13 -2.95 -2.62
N ASP A 68 -1.13 -4.15 -3.20
CA ASP A 68 -2.35 -4.87 -3.57
C ASP A 68 -3.21 -5.18 -2.33
N ALA A 69 -2.58 -5.59 -1.21
CA ALA A 69 -3.28 -5.82 0.06
C ALA A 69 -3.94 -4.54 0.60
N CYS A 70 -3.23 -3.40 0.58
CA CYS A 70 -3.79 -2.12 0.99
C CYS A 70 -4.99 -1.71 0.11
N SER A 71 -4.87 -1.86 -1.21
CA SER A 71 -5.94 -1.49 -2.14
C SER A 71 -7.19 -2.35 -1.97
N LEU A 72 -7.03 -3.66 -1.81
CA LEU A 72 -8.16 -4.56 -1.59
C LEU A 72 -8.83 -4.30 -0.24
N ARG A 73 -8.04 -4.04 0.81
CA ARG A 73 -8.58 -3.65 2.12
C ARG A 73 -9.37 -2.35 2.02
N LEU A 74 -8.82 -1.31 1.37
CA LEU A 74 -9.54 -0.05 1.16
C LEU A 74 -10.89 -0.24 0.47
N ARG A 75 -10.90 -1.04 -0.59
CA ARG A 75 -12.11 -1.25 -1.40
C ARG A 75 -13.17 -2.09 -0.72
N HIS A 76 -12.76 -3.12 0.01
CA HIS A 76 -13.66 -4.21 0.42
C HIS A 76 -13.87 -4.30 1.93
N HIS A 77 -13.06 -3.61 2.73
CA HIS A 77 -13.23 -3.64 4.18
C HIS A 77 -14.37 -2.72 4.63
N ASP A 78 -15.26 -3.26 5.45
CA ASP A 78 -16.33 -2.49 6.11
C ASP A 78 -16.03 -2.40 7.62
N ASP A 79 -15.62 -1.21 8.07
CA ASP A 79 -15.29 -0.93 9.48
C ASP A 79 -16.46 -1.19 10.44
N ASN A 80 -17.71 -1.07 9.99
CA ASN A 80 -18.87 -1.35 10.85
C ASN A 80 -19.05 -2.86 11.01
N LEU A 81 -18.97 -3.60 9.91
CA LEU A 81 -19.05 -5.06 9.94
C LEU A 81 -17.91 -5.65 10.77
N HIS A 82 -16.68 -5.17 10.53
CA HIS A 82 -15.50 -5.56 11.29
C HIS A 82 -15.69 -5.37 12.79
N ARG A 83 -16.14 -4.17 13.21
CA ARG A 83 -16.38 -3.88 14.63
C ARG A 83 -17.51 -4.72 15.24
N ARG A 84 -18.53 -5.08 14.48
CA ARG A 84 -19.64 -5.95 14.94
C ARG A 84 -19.19 -7.39 15.20
N HIS A 85 -18.25 -7.89 14.40
CA HIS A 85 -17.73 -9.25 14.52
C HIS A 85 -16.47 -9.36 15.38
N ALA A 86 -15.89 -8.23 15.78
CA ALA A 86 -14.72 -8.20 16.65
C ALA A 86 -14.99 -8.92 17.98
N PRO A 87 -14.13 -9.87 18.39
CA PRO A 87 -14.30 -10.60 19.64
C PRO A 87 -14.04 -9.70 20.86
N MET A 88 -14.68 -10.05 21.99
CA MET A 88 -14.59 -9.25 23.23
C MET A 88 -13.27 -9.43 23.98
N GLY A 89 -12.65 -10.61 23.90
CA GLY A 89 -11.41 -10.92 24.62
C GLY A 89 -10.20 -10.22 23.98
N PRO A 90 -9.27 -9.65 24.77
CA PRO A 90 -8.18 -8.83 24.25
C PRO A 90 -7.25 -9.59 23.29
N THR A 91 -6.83 -10.80 23.66
CA THR A 91 -5.97 -11.63 22.78
C THR A 91 -6.70 -12.05 21.50
N ALA A 92 -7.98 -12.42 21.60
CA ALA A 92 -8.76 -12.76 20.43
C ALA A 92 -8.95 -11.55 19.50
N ARG A 93 -9.11 -10.35 20.08
CA ARG A 93 -9.19 -9.09 19.34
C ARG A 93 -7.87 -8.81 18.63
N GLU A 94 -6.73 -8.90 19.31
CA GLU A 94 -5.42 -8.68 18.69
C GLU A 94 -5.19 -9.59 17.48
N VAL A 95 -5.52 -10.88 17.60
CA VAL A 95 -5.43 -11.82 16.47
C VAL A 95 -6.40 -11.45 15.34
N TYR A 96 -7.61 -11.00 15.68
CA TYR A 96 -8.62 -10.56 14.72
C TYR A 96 -8.22 -9.28 13.96
N GLU A 97 -7.57 -8.33 14.64
CA GLU A 97 -7.13 -7.05 14.07
C GLU A 97 -5.79 -7.16 13.31
N ALA A 98 -5.04 -8.24 13.51
CA ALA A 98 -3.78 -8.50 12.79
C ALA A 98 -3.99 -8.93 11.33
N ALA A 99 -5.22 -9.28 10.96
CA ALA A 99 -5.62 -9.62 9.58
C ALA A 99 -5.86 -8.36 8.73
#